data_AF-Q9I4Y4-F1
#
_entry.id   AF-Q9I4Y4-F1
#
_cell.length_a   1.000
_cell.length_b   1.000
_cell.length_c   1.000
_cell.angle_alpha   90.00
_cell.angle_beta   90.00
_cell.angle_gamma   90.00
#
_symmetry.space_group_name_H-M   'P 1'
#
loop_
_entity.id
_entity.type
_entity.pdbx_description
1 polymer ?
#
loop_
_entity_poly.entity_id
_entity_poly.type
_entity_poly.pdbx_seq_one_letter_code
_entity_poly.pdbx_strand_id
1 'polypeptide(L)'
;MSNDNEVPGSMVIVAQGPDDQYAYEVPPIDSAAVAGNMFGDLIQREIYLQKNIYYPVRSIFEQGTKEKKEINKKVSDQVDGLLKQITQGKREATRQERVDVMSAVLHKMESDLEGYKKTFTKGPFIDYEKQSSLSIYEAWVKIWEKNSWEERKKYPFQQLVRDELERAVAYYKQDSLSEAVKVLRQELNKQKALKEKEDLSQLERDYRTRKANLEMKVQSELDQAGSALPPLVSPTPEQWLERATRLVTQAIADKKQLQTTNNTLIKNSPTPLEKQKAIYNGELLVDEIASLQARLVKLNAETTRRRTEAERKAAEEQALQDAIKFTADFYKEVTEKFGARTSEMARQLAEGARGKNIRSSAEAIKSFEKHKDALNKKLSLKDRQAIAKAFDSLDKQMMAKSLEKFSKGFGVVGKAIDAASLYQEFKISTETGDWKPFFVKIETLAAGAAASWLVGIAFATATATPIGILGFALVMAVTGAMIDEDLLEKANNLVISI
;
A
#
# COMPACT_ATOMS: atom_id res chain seq x y z
N MET A 1 -25.99 3.68 -35.55
CA MET A 1 -25.24 2.46 -35.86
C MET A 1 -25.28 1.60 -34.60
N SER A 2 -25.79 0.38 -34.73
CA SER A 2 -26.33 -0.48 -33.67
C SER A 2 -25.33 -0.80 -32.57
N ASN A 3 -25.78 -0.74 -31.31
CA ASN A 3 -25.05 -1.17 -30.12
C ASN A 3 -25.61 -2.55 -29.71
N ASP A 4 -25.03 -3.61 -30.26
CA ASP A 4 -25.29 -4.99 -29.85
C ASP A 4 -24.24 -5.41 -28.81
N ASN A 5 -24.60 -5.28 -27.53
CA ASN A 5 -23.95 -6.02 -26.45
C ASN A 5 -24.65 -7.37 -26.31
N GLU A 6 -24.26 -8.34 -27.14
CA GLU A 6 -24.60 -9.74 -26.91
C GLU A 6 -23.74 -10.31 -25.77
N VAL A 7 -24.42 -10.63 -24.67
CA VAL A 7 -23.91 -11.54 -23.64
C VAL A 7 -23.74 -12.92 -24.29
N PRO A 8 -22.59 -13.62 -24.15
CA PRO A 8 -22.42 -14.95 -24.71
C PRO A 8 -23.52 -15.88 -24.17
N GLY A 9 -24.34 -16.39 -25.10
CA GLY A 9 -25.57 -17.10 -24.82
C GLY A 9 -25.41 -18.24 -23.83
N SER A 10 -26.31 -18.29 -22.86
CA SER A 10 -26.64 -19.49 -22.10
C SER A 10 -26.94 -20.61 -23.09
N MET A 11 -25.99 -21.51 -23.31
CA MET A 11 -26.20 -22.70 -24.11
C MET A 11 -27.23 -23.54 -23.34
N VAL A 12 -28.47 -23.56 -23.83
CA VAL A 12 -29.56 -24.34 -23.23
C VAL A 12 -29.18 -25.81 -23.40
N ILE A 13 -28.66 -26.43 -22.34
CA ILE A 13 -28.41 -27.87 -22.31
C ILE A 13 -29.78 -28.55 -22.21
N VAL A 14 -30.33 -28.94 -23.35
CA VAL A 14 -31.54 -29.76 -23.39
C VAL A 14 -31.11 -31.20 -23.12
N ALA A 15 -31.15 -31.61 -21.86
CA ALA A 15 -31.05 -33.02 -21.51
C ALA A 15 -32.37 -33.72 -21.88
N GLN A 16 -32.32 -34.66 -22.82
CA GLN A 16 -33.41 -35.63 -22.99
C GLN A 16 -33.40 -36.58 -21.79
N GLY A 17 -34.55 -37.11 -21.36
CA GLY A 17 -34.55 -38.19 -20.36
C GLY A 17 -33.77 -39.41 -20.91
N PRO A 18 -33.40 -40.40 -20.08
CA PRO A 18 -32.89 -41.66 -20.61
C PRO A 18 -33.91 -42.17 -21.65
N ASP A 19 -33.46 -42.35 -22.90
CA ASP A 19 -34.34 -42.64 -24.03
C ASP A 19 -35.45 -43.64 -23.66
N ASP A 20 -36.70 -43.27 -23.94
CA ASP A 20 -37.88 -44.14 -23.89
C ASP A 20 -37.82 -45.20 -25.03
N GLN A 21 -36.67 -45.85 -25.23
CA GLN A 21 -36.53 -47.02 -26.11
C GLN A 21 -37.26 -48.25 -25.56
N TYR A 22 -37.81 -48.14 -24.35
CA TYR A 22 -38.84 -49.03 -23.84
C TYR A 22 -40.11 -48.21 -23.61
N ALA A 23 -40.77 -47.81 -24.70
CA ALA A 23 -42.18 -47.47 -24.63
C ALA A 23 -42.89 -48.71 -24.07
N TYR A 24 -43.33 -48.61 -22.81
CA TYR A 24 -44.13 -49.63 -22.18
C TYR A 24 -45.48 -49.66 -22.89
N GLU A 25 -45.58 -50.45 -23.95
CA GLU A 25 -46.87 -50.75 -24.52
C GLU A 25 -47.59 -51.65 -23.54
N VAL A 26 -48.67 -51.12 -22.94
CA VAL A 26 -49.66 -51.94 -22.26
C VAL A 26 -50.09 -53.01 -23.27
N PRO A 27 -49.81 -54.30 -23.00
CA PRO A 27 -50.14 -55.34 -23.96
C PRO A 27 -51.65 -55.34 -24.25
N PRO A 28 -52.07 -55.63 -25.50
CA PRO A 28 -53.46 -55.55 -25.89
C PRO A 28 -54.32 -56.47 -25.01
N ILE A 29 -55.36 -55.88 -24.44
CA ILE A 29 -56.34 -56.55 -23.59
C ILE A 29 -57.42 -57.18 -24.47
N ASP A 30 -57.83 -58.41 -24.14
CA ASP A 30 -58.94 -59.07 -24.82
C ASP A 30 -60.29 -58.46 -24.40
N SER A 31 -61.04 -57.92 -25.36
CA SER A 31 -62.33 -57.26 -25.12
C SER A 31 -63.46 -58.22 -24.71
N ALA A 32 -63.23 -59.54 -24.69
CA ALA A 32 -64.28 -60.56 -24.58
C ALA A 32 -64.78 -60.91 -23.16
N ALA A 33 -64.35 -60.22 -22.10
CA ALA A 33 -64.82 -60.51 -20.73
C ALA A 33 -65.43 -59.27 -20.05
N VAL A 34 -66.76 -59.27 -19.94
CA VAL A 34 -67.54 -58.27 -19.21
C VAL A 34 -67.37 -58.52 -17.71
N ALA A 35 -66.70 -57.60 -17.02
CA ALA A 35 -66.58 -57.61 -15.57
C ALA A 35 -67.96 -57.41 -14.92
N GLY A 36 -68.29 -58.28 -13.98
CA GLY A 36 -69.52 -58.22 -13.21
C GLY A 36 -70.05 -59.58 -12.80
N ASN A 37 -69.62 -60.66 -13.47
CA ASN A 37 -70.01 -62.02 -13.17
C ASN A 37 -69.01 -63.00 -13.82
N MET A 38 -68.06 -63.55 -13.05
CA MET A 38 -67.18 -64.65 -13.49
C MET A 38 -67.98 -65.97 -13.65
N PHE A 39 -69.14 -65.92 -14.29
CA PHE A 39 -70.00 -67.07 -14.65
C PHE A 39 -69.59 -67.64 -16.01
N GLY A 40 -68.29 -67.89 -16.16
CA GLY A 40 -67.69 -68.63 -17.27
C GLY A 40 -66.95 -69.85 -16.73
N ASP A 41 -66.62 -70.78 -17.62
CA ASP A 41 -65.85 -71.98 -17.28
C ASP A 41 -64.56 -71.61 -16.50
N LEU A 42 -64.13 -72.45 -15.55
CA LEU A 42 -62.91 -72.22 -14.77
C LEU A 42 -61.70 -71.97 -15.69
N ILE A 43 -61.65 -72.65 -16.84
CA ILE A 43 -60.65 -72.48 -17.88
C ILE A 43 -60.68 -71.07 -18.46
N GLN A 44 -61.86 -70.49 -18.71
CA GLN A 44 -61.97 -69.11 -19.22
C GLN A 44 -61.43 -68.09 -18.20
N ARG A 45 -61.69 -68.32 -16.90
CA ARG A 45 -61.17 -67.45 -15.83
C ARG A 45 -59.65 -67.53 -15.73
N GLU A 46 -59.09 -68.73 -15.77
CA GLU A 46 -57.64 -68.91 -15.78
C GLU A 46 -56.98 -68.27 -17.00
N ILE A 47 -57.55 -68.47 -18.20
CA ILE A 47 -57.08 -67.82 -19.43
C ILE A 47 -57.13 -66.30 -19.30
N TYR A 48 -58.21 -65.76 -18.74
CA TYR A 48 -58.34 -64.32 -18.52
C TYR A 48 -57.26 -63.77 -17.57
N LEU A 49 -57.08 -64.42 -16.41
CA LEU A 49 -56.08 -64.03 -15.41
C LEU A 49 -54.66 -64.15 -15.96
N GLN A 50 -54.38 -65.18 -16.76
CA GLN A 50 -53.08 -65.34 -17.40
C GLN A 50 -52.82 -64.24 -18.43
N LYS A 51 -53.76 -64.04 -19.37
CA LYS A 51 -53.61 -63.15 -20.52
C LYS A 51 -53.62 -61.67 -20.16
N ASN A 52 -54.52 -61.24 -19.26
CA ASN A 52 -54.75 -59.81 -19.00
C ASN A 52 -54.06 -59.31 -17.73
N ILE A 53 -53.49 -60.20 -16.91
CA ILE A 53 -52.89 -59.83 -15.62
C ILE A 53 -51.50 -60.43 -15.47
N TYR A 54 -51.39 -61.76 -15.43
CA TYR A 54 -50.11 -62.42 -15.14
C TYR A 54 -49.04 -62.09 -16.18
N TYR A 55 -49.28 -62.34 -17.47
CA TYR A 55 -48.29 -62.06 -18.52
C TYR A 55 -47.94 -60.58 -18.63
N PRO A 56 -48.90 -59.63 -18.64
CA PRO A 56 -48.61 -58.20 -18.64
C PRO A 56 -47.79 -57.74 -17.44
N VAL A 57 -48.25 -58.07 -16.22
CA VAL A 57 -47.57 -57.65 -14.98
C VAL A 57 -46.18 -58.28 -14.88
N ARG A 58 -46.03 -59.56 -15.25
CA ARG A 58 -44.72 -60.21 -15.27
C ARG A 58 -43.77 -59.53 -16.26
N SER A 59 -44.25 -59.18 -17.44
CA SER A 59 -43.46 -58.45 -18.44
C SER A 59 -43.01 -57.08 -17.92
N ILE A 60 -43.92 -56.33 -17.29
CA ILE A 60 -43.62 -55.02 -16.67
C ILE A 60 -42.55 -55.17 -15.57
N PHE A 61 -42.64 -56.20 -14.73
CA PHE A 61 -41.66 -56.49 -13.69
C PHE A 61 -40.27 -56.84 -14.27
N GLU A 62 -40.20 -57.74 -15.26
CA GLU A 62 -38.94 -58.12 -15.90
C GLU A 62 -38.28 -56.91 -16.59
N GLN A 63 -39.07 -56.07 -17.25
CA GLN A 63 -38.59 -54.82 -17.84
C GLN A 63 -38.10 -53.83 -16.77
N GLY A 64 -38.90 -53.62 -15.71
CA GLY A 64 -38.55 -52.72 -14.61
C GLY A 64 -37.26 -53.12 -13.88
N THR A 65 -37.07 -54.42 -13.63
CA THR A 65 -35.83 -54.94 -13.01
C THR A 65 -34.63 -54.83 -13.94
N LYS A 66 -34.80 -55.06 -15.25
CA LYS A 66 -33.75 -54.81 -16.26
C LYS A 66 -33.36 -53.33 -16.30
N GLU A 67 -34.34 -52.43 -16.36
CA GLU A 67 -34.10 -50.99 -16.34
C GLU A 67 -33.36 -50.56 -15.08
N LYS A 68 -33.78 -51.02 -13.89
CA LYS A 68 -33.11 -50.70 -12.62
C LYS A 68 -31.63 -51.15 -12.59
N LYS A 69 -31.29 -52.26 -13.24
CA LYS A 69 -29.89 -52.73 -13.36
C LYS A 69 -29.06 -51.87 -14.33
N GLU A 70 -29.67 -51.35 -15.38
CA GLU A 70 -28.97 -50.63 -16.46
C GLU A 70 -28.95 -49.10 -16.27
N ILE A 71 -29.86 -48.53 -15.47
CA ILE A 71 -30.12 -47.09 -15.45
C ILE A 71 -28.90 -46.25 -15.04
N ASN A 72 -28.13 -46.68 -14.04
CA ASN A 72 -26.93 -45.96 -13.61
C ASN A 72 -25.88 -45.87 -14.72
N LYS A 73 -25.74 -46.94 -15.51
CA LYS A 73 -24.84 -46.96 -16.67
C LYS A 73 -25.34 -46.02 -17.76
N LYS A 74 -26.63 -46.08 -18.10
CA LYS A 74 -27.24 -45.19 -19.11
C LYS A 74 -27.11 -43.72 -18.75
N VAL A 75 -27.34 -43.36 -17.47
CA VAL A 75 -27.18 -41.99 -16.99
C VAL A 75 -25.72 -41.53 -17.05
N SER A 76 -24.76 -42.40 -16.70
CA SER A 76 -23.34 -42.10 -16.84
C SER A 76 -22.96 -41.87 -18.32
N ASP A 77 -23.36 -42.78 -19.21
CA ASP A 77 -23.09 -42.68 -20.65
C ASP A 77 -23.71 -41.41 -21.26
N GLN A 78 -24.89 -41.00 -20.78
CA GLN A 78 -25.56 -39.77 -21.18
C GLN A 78 -24.76 -38.53 -20.75
N VAL A 79 -24.32 -38.47 -19.48
CA VAL A 79 -23.49 -37.37 -18.97
C VAL A 79 -22.19 -37.26 -19.77
N ASP A 80 -21.51 -38.38 -20.00
CA ASP A 80 -20.25 -38.42 -20.75
C ASP A 80 -20.45 -38.06 -22.24
N GLY A 81 -21.56 -38.50 -22.84
CA GLY A 81 -21.94 -38.14 -24.20
C GLY A 81 -22.17 -36.65 -24.37
N LEU A 82 -22.92 -36.02 -23.46
CA LEU A 82 -23.14 -34.57 -23.45
C LEU A 82 -21.85 -33.79 -23.23
N LEU A 83 -21.00 -34.24 -22.29
CA LEU A 83 -19.68 -33.65 -22.08
C LEU A 83 -18.81 -33.73 -23.34
N LYS A 84 -18.82 -34.87 -24.04
CA LYS A 84 -18.07 -35.05 -25.30
C LYS A 84 -18.60 -34.15 -26.42
N GLN A 85 -19.90 -33.89 -26.46
CA GLN A 85 -20.48 -32.92 -27.39
C GLN A 85 -19.99 -31.50 -27.09
N ILE A 86 -20.02 -31.08 -25.82
CA ILE A 86 -19.54 -29.76 -25.39
C ILE A 86 -18.05 -29.56 -25.73
N THR A 87 -17.22 -30.56 -25.43
CA THR A 87 -15.78 -30.47 -25.72
C THR A 87 -15.41 -30.81 -27.16
N GLN A 88 -16.37 -31.30 -27.95
CA GLN A 88 -16.18 -31.87 -29.29
C GLN A 88 -15.11 -32.98 -29.34
N GLY A 89 -14.80 -33.60 -28.20
CA GLY A 89 -13.66 -34.52 -28.05
C GLY A 89 -12.28 -33.89 -28.24
N LYS A 90 -12.17 -32.55 -28.26
CA LYS A 90 -10.92 -31.82 -28.51
C LYS A 90 -10.11 -31.53 -27.26
N ARG A 91 -10.75 -31.56 -26.09
CA ARG A 91 -10.14 -31.37 -24.77
C ARG A 91 -10.94 -32.11 -23.71
N GLU A 92 -10.34 -32.29 -22.55
CA GLU A 92 -11.09 -32.74 -21.38
C GLU A 92 -12.10 -31.67 -20.92
N ALA A 93 -13.21 -32.13 -20.36
CA ALA A 93 -14.21 -31.26 -19.75
C ALA A 93 -13.66 -30.68 -18.45
N THR A 94 -13.79 -29.36 -18.29
CA THR A 94 -13.51 -28.68 -17.03
C THR A 94 -14.45 -29.17 -15.94
N ARG A 95 -14.09 -28.97 -14.67
CA ARG A 95 -14.94 -29.39 -13.56
C ARG A 95 -16.28 -28.65 -13.53
N GLN A 96 -16.30 -27.39 -13.95
CA GLN A 96 -17.54 -26.62 -14.10
C GLN A 96 -18.47 -27.23 -15.15
N GLU A 97 -17.96 -27.58 -16.34
CA GLU A 97 -18.76 -28.22 -17.39
C GLU A 97 -19.37 -29.56 -16.94
N ARG A 98 -18.62 -30.36 -16.17
CA ARG A 98 -19.15 -31.61 -15.58
C ARG A 98 -20.27 -31.33 -14.59
N VAL A 99 -20.10 -30.35 -13.70
CA VAL A 99 -21.13 -29.93 -12.73
C VAL A 99 -22.38 -29.43 -13.45
N ASP A 100 -22.23 -28.66 -14.52
CA ASP A 100 -23.35 -28.09 -15.27
C ASP A 100 -24.16 -29.18 -16.00
N VAL A 101 -23.47 -30.09 -16.71
CA VAL A 101 -24.12 -31.23 -17.38
C VAL A 101 -24.81 -32.14 -16.38
N MET A 102 -24.11 -32.54 -15.30
CA MET A 102 -24.70 -33.40 -14.27
C MET A 102 -25.91 -32.73 -13.59
N SER A 103 -25.87 -31.41 -13.36
CA SER A 103 -27.01 -30.67 -12.79
C SER A 103 -28.20 -30.64 -13.76
N ALA A 104 -27.97 -30.45 -15.05
CA ALA A 104 -29.03 -30.46 -16.06
C ALA A 104 -29.68 -31.84 -16.20
N VAL A 105 -28.88 -32.91 -16.27
CA VAL A 105 -29.37 -34.30 -16.33
C VAL A 105 -30.14 -34.65 -15.06
N LEU A 106 -29.61 -34.28 -13.88
CA LEU A 106 -30.28 -34.53 -12.60
C LEU A 106 -31.63 -33.81 -12.52
N HIS A 107 -31.70 -32.55 -12.96
CA HIS A 107 -32.94 -31.78 -12.94
C HIS A 107 -34.03 -32.42 -13.82
N LYS A 108 -33.65 -32.92 -15.00
CA LYS A 108 -34.57 -33.66 -15.88
C LYS A 108 -35.06 -34.95 -15.22
N MET A 109 -34.16 -35.74 -14.64
CA MET A 109 -34.50 -36.98 -13.94
C MET A 109 -35.43 -36.74 -12.73
N GLU A 110 -35.22 -35.65 -12.00
CA GLU A 110 -36.08 -35.26 -10.88
C GLU A 110 -37.49 -34.89 -11.34
N SER A 111 -37.61 -34.17 -12.46
CA SER A 111 -38.90 -33.86 -13.09
C SER A 111 -39.64 -35.13 -13.53
N ASP A 112 -38.93 -36.09 -14.15
CA ASP A 112 -39.53 -37.35 -14.61
C ASP A 112 -39.94 -38.24 -13.42
N LEU A 113 -39.09 -38.31 -12.39
CA LEU A 113 -39.39 -39.01 -11.15
C LEU A 113 -40.68 -38.48 -10.50
N GLU A 114 -40.88 -37.17 -10.47
CA GLU A 114 -42.10 -36.55 -9.94
C GLU A 114 -43.34 -36.93 -10.79
N GLY A 115 -43.20 -36.97 -12.11
CA GLY A 115 -44.26 -37.41 -13.03
C GLY A 115 -44.69 -38.87 -12.80
N TYR A 116 -43.73 -39.78 -12.69
CA TYR A 116 -44.02 -41.19 -12.42
C TYR A 116 -44.57 -41.41 -11.01
N LYS A 117 -44.04 -40.73 -10.00
CA LYS A 117 -44.60 -40.75 -8.64
C LYS A 117 -46.04 -40.29 -8.62
N LYS A 118 -46.36 -39.16 -9.27
CA LYS A 118 -47.73 -38.64 -9.38
C LYS A 118 -48.68 -39.66 -9.99
N THR A 119 -48.25 -40.35 -11.06
CA THR A 119 -49.04 -41.40 -11.71
C THR A 119 -49.25 -42.60 -10.79
N PHE A 120 -48.19 -43.11 -10.17
CA PHE A 120 -48.24 -44.21 -9.21
C PHE A 120 -49.16 -43.91 -8.01
N THR A 121 -49.12 -42.69 -7.47
CA THR A 121 -49.92 -42.28 -6.30
C THR A 121 -51.42 -42.11 -6.57
N LYS A 122 -51.89 -42.26 -7.81
CA LYS A 122 -53.32 -42.15 -8.15
C LYS A 122 -54.19 -43.27 -7.56
N GLY A 123 -53.61 -44.37 -7.08
CA GLY A 123 -54.39 -45.36 -6.33
C GLY A 123 -53.52 -46.22 -5.41
N PRO A 124 -54.06 -47.36 -4.92
CA PRO A 124 -53.43 -48.10 -3.85
C PRO A 124 -52.09 -48.71 -4.27
N PHE A 125 -51.17 -48.83 -3.33
CA PHE A 125 -49.93 -49.56 -3.54
C PHE A 125 -50.23 -51.06 -3.69
N ILE A 126 -49.74 -51.65 -4.79
CA ILE A 126 -49.79 -53.09 -5.05
C ILE A 126 -48.35 -53.54 -5.29
N ASP A 127 -47.86 -54.46 -4.47
CA ASP A 127 -46.54 -55.08 -4.64
C ASP A 127 -46.63 -56.20 -5.69
N TYR A 128 -46.67 -55.81 -6.97
CA TYR A 128 -46.99 -56.70 -8.10
C TYR A 128 -46.15 -57.98 -8.18
N GLU A 129 -44.91 -57.96 -7.67
CA GLU A 129 -44.02 -59.13 -7.65
C GLU A 129 -44.50 -60.22 -6.67
N LYS A 130 -45.14 -59.81 -5.56
CA LYS A 130 -45.53 -60.72 -4.46
C LYS A 130 -46.98 -61.17 -4.52
N GLN A 131 -47.76 -60.69 -5.48
CA GLN A 131 -49.19 -60.96 -5.58
C GLN A 131 -49.49 -62.02 -6.65
N SER A 132 -50.47 -62.90 -6.39
CA SER A 132 -51.01 -63.79 -7.43
C SER A 132 -51.84 -62.99 -8.44
N SER A 133 -52.01 -63.52 -9.65
CA SER A 133 -52.86 -62.89 -10.67
C SER A 133 -54.31 -62.68 -10.19
N LEU A 134 -54.82 -63.61 -9.38
CA LEU A 134 -56.12 -63.47 -8.71
C LEU A 134 -56.12 -62.34 -7.66
N SER A 135 -55.06 -62.21 -6.86
CA SER A 135 -54.96 -61.12 -5.87
C SER A 135 -54.94 -59.74 -6.54
N ILE A 136 -54.18 -59.61 -7.65
CA ILE A 136 -54.14 -58.38 -8.45
C ILE A 136 -55.52 -58.10 -9.07
N TYR A 137 -56.17 -59.12 -9.63
CA TYR A 137 -57.52 -59.00 -10.17
C TYR A 137 -58.51 -58.47 -9.12
N GLU A 138 -58.56 -59.09 -7.94
CA GLU A 138 -59.46 -58.70 -6.85
C GLU A 138 -59.18 -57.26 -6.37
N ALA A 139 -57.90 -56.86 -6.33
CA ALA A 139 -57.54 -55.48 -6.02
C ALA A 139 -58.05 -54.49 -7.08
N TRP A 140 -57.93 -54.82 -8.37
CA TRP A 140 -58.45 -54.00 -9.46
C TRP A 140 -59.97 -53.96 -9.49
N VAL A 141 -60.65 -55.08 -9.24
CA VAL A 141 -62.11 -55.10 -9.12
C VAL A 141 -62.57 -54.15 -8.01
N LYS A 142 -61.94 -54.18 -6.83
CA LYS A 142 -62.23 -53.24 -5.73
C LYS A 142 -62.00 -51.77 -6.11
N ILE A 143 -61.05 -51.48 -7.00
CA ILE A 143 -60.83 -50.11 -7.52
C ILE A 143 -61.97 -49.74 -8.47
N TRP A 144 -62.34 -50.65 -9.39
CA TRP A 144 -63.42 -50.44 -10.35
C TRP A 144 -64.78 -50.26 -9.69
N GLU A 145 -65.04 -51.02 -8.64
CA GLU A 145 -66.31 -51.03 -7.91
C GLU A 145 -66.57 -49.73 -7.14
N LYS A 146 -65.55 -48.89 -6.95
CA LYS A 146 -65.72 -47.53 -6.43
C LYS A 146 -66.54 -46.63 -7.36
N ASN A 147 -66.56 -46.94 -8.66
CA ASN A 147 -67.35 -46.20 -9.65
C ASN A 147 -68.83 -46.59 -9.58
N SER A 148 -69.73 -45.64 -9.85
CA SER A 148 -71.17 -45.89 -9.98
C SER A 148 -71.47 -46.80 -11.19
N TRP A 149 -72.67 -47.38 -11.25
CA TRP A 149 -73.08 -48.19 -12.40
C TRP A 149 -73.06 -47.40 -13.72
N GLU A 150 -73.41 -46.12 -13.69
CA GLU A 150 -73.35 -45.20 -14.83
C GLU A 150 -71.91 -44.92 -15.26
N GLU A 151 -70.99 -44.75 -14.30
CA GLU A 151 -69.57 -44.54 -14.57
C GLU A 151 -68.92 -45.79 -15.16
N ARG A 152 -69.24 -46.99 -14.67
CA ARG A 152 -68.73 -48.27 -15.19
C ARG A 152 -69.09 -48.53 -16.65
N LYS A 153 -70.19 -47.96 -17.16
CA LYS A 153 -70.55 -48.01 -18.59
C LYS A 153 -69.61 -47.15 -19.44
N LYS A 154 -69.15 -46.02 -18.90
CA LYS A 154 -68.21 -45.09 -19.58
C LYS A 154 -66.75 -45.53 -19.39
N TYR A 155 -66.47 -46.22 -18.30
CA TYR A 155 -65.15 -46.68 -17.89
C TYR A 155 -65.20 -48.20 -17.61
N PRO A 156 -65.19 -49.03 -18.68
CA PRO A 156 -65.28 -50.48 -18.54
C PRO A 156 -64.07 -51.03 -17.80
N PHE A 157 -64.19 -52.20 -17.17
CA PHE A 157 -63.09 -52.81 -16.42
C PHE A 157 -61.82 -52.99 -17.26
N GLN A 158 -61.95 -53.28 -18.55
CA GLN A 158 -60.80 -53.37 -19.46
C GLN A 158 -60.04 -52.04 -19.58
N GLN A 159 -60.73 -50.90 -19.47
CA GLN A 159 -60.04 -49.60 -19.38
C GLN A 159 -59.30 -49.47 -18.04
N LEU A 160 -59.90 -49.88 -16.92
CA LEU A 160 -59.20 -49.90 -15.64
C LEU A 160 -57.95 -50.78 -15.70
N VAL A 161 -58.03 -51.97 -16.29
CA VAL A 161 -56.87 -52.85 -16.43
C VAL A 161 -55.74 -52.15 -17.20
N ARG A 162 -56.05 -51.39 -18.27
CA ARG A 162 -55.03 -50.57 -18.96
C ARG A 162 -54.39 -49.55 -18.03
N ASP A 163 -55.20 -48.75 -17.36
CA ASP A 163 -54.73 -47.67 -16.48
C ASP A 163 -53.93 -48.23 -15.28
N GLU A 164 -54.29 -49.42 -14.78
CA GLU A 164 -53.59 -50.11 -13.70
C GLU A 164 -52.27 -50.74 -14.16
N LEU A 165 -52.19 -51.21 -15.41
CA LEU A 165 -50.93 -51.63 -16.02
C LEU A 165 -50.01 -50.40 -16.23
N GLU A 166 -50.53 -49.27 -16.70
CA GLU A 166 -49.76 -48.00 -16.75
C GLU A 166 -49.26 -47.59 -15.35
N ARG A 167 -50.08 -47.79 -14.32
CA ARG A 167 -49.66 -47.53 -12.93
C ARG A 167 -48.57 -48.49 -12.46
N ALA A 168 -48.62 -49.76 -12.87
CA ALA A 168 -47.57 -50.73 -12.60
C ALA A 168 -46.25 -50.33 -13.27
N VAL A 169 -46.29 -49.85 -14.52
CA VAL A 169 -45.14 -49.26 -15.21
C VAL A 169 -44.59 -48.08 -14.42
N ALA A 170 -45.45 -47.14 -14.02
CA ALA A 170 -45.06 -45.97 -13.26
C ALA A 170 -44.39 -46.33 -11.92
N TYR A 171 -44.84 -47.40 -11.26
CA TYR A 171 -44.22 -47.93 -10.04
C TYR A 171 -42.76 -48.38 -10.26
N TYR A 172 -42.48 -49.18 -11.29
CA TYR A 172 -41.11 -49.62 -11.55
C TYR A 172 -40.22 -48.51 -12.13
N LYS A 173 -40.78 -47.62 -12.96
CA LYS A 173 -40.07 -46.42 -13.46
C LYS A 173 -39.64 -45.48 -12.34
N GLN A 174 -40.53 -45.18 -11.38
CA GLN A 174 -40.15 -44.31 -10.25
C GLN A 174 -39.13 -44.99 -9.32
N ASP A 175 -39.17 -46.31 -9.17
CA ASP A 175 -38.24 -47.07 -8.33
C ASP A 175 -36.82 -47.08 -8.94
N SER A 176 -36.69 -47.33 -10.24
CA SER A 176 -35.41 -47.27 -10.96
C SER A 176 -34.85 -45.84 -11.00
N LEU A 177 -35.67 -44.84 -11.33
CA LEU A 177 -35.26 -43.43 -11.36
C LEU A 177 -34.86 -42.91 -9.99
N SER A 178 -35.54 -43.31 -8.91
CA SER A 178 -35.19 -42.91 -7.54
C SER A 178 -33.76 -43.32 -7.19
N GLU A 179 -33.33 -44.51 -7.61
CA GLU A 179 -31.95 -44.97 -7.40
C GLU A 179 -30.94 -44.20 -8.26
N ALA A 180 -31.25 -43.99 -9.54
CA ALA A 180 -30.39 -43.23 -10.44
C ALA A 180 -30.20 -41.77 -10.01
N VAL A 181 -31.27 -41.11 -9.53
CA VAL A 181 -31.23 -39.75 -8.99
C VAL A 181 -30.32 -39.67 -7.77
N LYS A 182 -30.36 -40.66 -6.86
CA LYS A 182 -29.46 -40.70 -5.70
C LYS A 182 -28.00 -40.81 -6.11
N VAL A 183 -27.67 -41.72 -7.04
CA VAL A 183 -26.30 -41.94 -7.52
C VAL A 183 -25.76 -40.69 -8.22
N LEU A 184 -26.52 -40.11 -9.15
CA LEU A 184 -26.10 -38.90 -9.86
C LEU A 184 -25.94 -37.70 -8.91
N ARG A 185 -26.84 -37.54 -7.92
CA ARG A 185 -26.72 -36.49 -6.90
C ARG A 185 -25.47 -36.65 -6.04
N GLN A 186 -25.10 -37.87 -5.67
CA GLN A 186 -23.86 -38.14 -4.93
C GLN A 186 -22.62 -37.77 -5.76
N GLU A 187 -22.56 -38.17 -7.03
CA GLU A 187 -21.44 -37.84 -7.92
C GLU A 187 -21.39 -36.33 -8.21
N LEU A 188 -22.53 -35.67 -8.44
CA LEU A 188 -22.60 -34.21 -8.59
C LEU A 188 -22.05 -33.48 -7.36
N ASN A 189 -22.43 -33.91 -6.16
CA ASN A 189 -21.92 -33.30 -4.91
C ASN A 189 -20.42 -33.51 -4.75
N LYS A 190 -19.89 -34.67 -5.15
CA LYS A 190 -18.45 -34.94 -5.18
C LYS A 190 -17.74 -34.04 -6.18
N GLN A 191 -18.28 -33.85 -7.40
CA GLN A 191 -17.71 -32.92 -8.38
C GLN A 191 -17.72 -31.47 -7.88
N LYS A 192 -18.79 -31.04 -7.19
CA LYS A 192 -18.86 -29.71 -6.54
C LYS A 192 -17.81 -29.54 -5.44
N ALA A 193 -17.65 -30.52 -4.56
CA ALA A 193 -16.62 -30.49 -3.50
C ALA A 193 -15.20 -30.47 -4.08
N LEU A 194 -14.97 -31.26 -5.14
CA LEU A 194 -13.72 -31.26 -5.89
C LEU A 194 -13.45 -29.91 -6.55
N LYS A 195 -14.47 -29.20 -7.04
CA LYS A 195 -14.34 -27.86 -7.61
C LYS A 195 -13.99 -26.84 -6.53
N GLU A 196 -14.69 -26.87 -5.39
CA GLU A 196 -14.40 -25.98 -4.26
C GLU A 196 -12.95 -26.11 -3.80
N LYS A 197 -12.40 -27.34 -3.76
CA LYS A 197 -10.99 -27.58 -3.44
C LYS A 197 -10.03 -26.97 -4.46
N GLU A 198 -10.35 -27.03 -5.75
CA GLU A 198 -9.55 -26.40 -6.81
C GLU A 198 -9.58 -24.87 -6.71
N ASP A 199 -10.76 -24.30 -6.47
CA ASP A 199 -10.94 -22.86 -6.28
C ASP A 199 -10.15 -22.37 -5.06
N LEU A 200 -10.20 -23.10 -3.94
CA LEU A 200 -9.40 -22.79 -2.73
C LEU A 200 -7.89 -22.88 -3.00
N SER A 201 -7.46 -23.88 -3.77
CA SER A 201 -6.03 -24.04 -4.13
C SER A 201 -5.54 -22.90 -5.03
N GLN A 202 -6.39 -22.42 -5.95
CA GLN A 202 -6.07 -21.25 -6.77
C GLN A 202 -6.05 -19.97 -5.93
N LEU A 203 -7.03 -19.81 -5.04
CA LEU A 203 -7.10 -18.68 -4.13
C LEU A 203 -5.84 -18.58 -3.24
N GLU A 204 -5.32 -19.71 -2.77
CA GLU A 204 -4.05 -19.75 -2.03
C GLU A 204 -2.85 -19.32 -2.89
N ARG A 205 -2.76 -19.78 -4.15
CA ARG A 205 -1.69 -19.35 -5.09
C ARG A 205 -1.74 -17.85 -5.34
N ASP A 206 -2.93 -17.29 -5.54
CA ASP A 206 -3.15 -15.86 -5.75
C ASP A 206 -2.74 -15.06 -4.51
N TYR A 207 -3.13 -15.53 -3.32
CA TYR A 207 -2.73 -14.93 -2.04
C TYR A 207 -1.20 -14.92 -1.88
N ARG A 208 -0.53 -16.06 -2.08
CA ARG A 208 0.93 -16.15 -1.97
C ARG A 208 1.65 -15.20 -2.94
N THR A 209 1.14 -15.09 -4.17
CA THR A 209 1.69 -14.18 -5.19
C THR A 209 1.52 -12.71 -4.79
N ARG A 210 0.35 -12.33 -4.26
CA ARG A 210 0.11 -10.96 -3.76
C ARG A 210 0.98 -10.64 -2.56
N LYS A 211 1.13 -11.59 -1.64
CA LYS A 211 1.97 -11.45 -0.44
C LYS A 211 3.44 -11.25 -0.79
N ALA A 212 3.96 -11.96 -1.79
CA ALA A 212 5.33 -11.76 -2.28
C ALA A 212 5.55 -10.38 -2.91
N ASN A 213 4.51 -9.78 -3.49
CA ASN A 213 4.56 -8.49 -4.18
C ASN A 213 4.08 -7.30 -3.33
N LEU A 214 3.99 -7.46 -2.01
CA LEU A 214 3.40 -6.49 -1.08
C LEU A 214 4.02 -5.09 -1.20
N GLU A 215 5.35 -4.97 -1.14
CA GLU A 215 6.02 -3.66 -1.15
C GLU A 215 5.86 -2.93 -2.48
N MET A 216 5.91 -3.65 -3.61
CA MET A 216 5.66 -3.04 -4.92
C MET A 216 4.20 -2.56 -5.04
N LYS A 217 3.26 -3.33 -4.49
CA LYS A 217 1.85 -2.96 -4.45
C LYS A 217 1.62 -1.71 -3.59
N VAL A 218 2.19 -1.64 -2.39
CA VAL A 218 2.10 -0.46 -1.51
C VAL A 218 2.70 0.77 -2.18
N GLN A 219 3.86 0.63 -2.83
CA GLN A 219 4.49 1.74 -3.56
C GLN A 219 3.59 2.22 -4.71
N SER A 220 3.09 1.30 -5.54
CA SER A 220 2.21 1.64 -6.66
C SER A 220 0.92 2.32 -6.21
N GLU A 221 0.35 1.93 -5.06
CA GLU A 221 -0.84 2.58 -4.51
C GLU A 221 -0.57 4.00 -4.03
N LEU A 222 0.59 4.22 -3.39
CA LEU A 222 1.02 5.55 -2.98
C LEU A 222 1.29 6.44 -4.20
N ASP A 223 1.89 5.90 -5.26
CA ASP A 223 2.16 6.63 -6.50
C ASP A 223 0.85 6.99 -7.21
N GLN A 224 -0.10 6.06 -7.27
CA GLN A 224 -1.43 6.31 -7.82
C GLN A 224 -2.16 7.41 -7.03
N ALA A 225 -2.16 7.34 -5.70
CA ALA A 225 -2.75 8.38 -4.85
C ALA A 225 -2.02 9.73 -5.01
N GLY A 226 -0.69 9.70 -5.18
CA GLY A 226 0.14 10.88 -5.42
C GLY A 226 -0.12 11.54 -6.78
N SER A 227 -0.45 10.76 -7.81
CA SER A 227 -0.74 11.26 -9.16
C SER A 227 -1.99 12.16 -9.22
N ALA A 228 -2.90 12.02 -8.25
CA ALA A 228 -4.08 12.88 -8.12
C ALA A 228 -3.76 14.27 -7.53
N LEU A 229 -2.55 14.46 -6.99
CA LEU A 229 -2.15 15.72 -6.36
C LEU A 229 -1.52 16.69 -7.38
N PRO A 230 -1.81 18.00 -7.31
CA PRO A 230 -1.18 18.99 -8.18
C PRO A 230 0.35 18.96 -8.10
N PRO A 231 1.09 19.23 -9.19
CA PRO A 231 2.55 19.25 -9.16
C PRO A 231 3.08 20.29 -8.16
N LEU A 232 4.17 19.98 -7.48
CA LEU A 232 4.89 20.97 -6.65
C LEU A 232 5.93 21.68 -7.51
N VAL A 233 6.03 23.00 -7.36
CA VAL A 233 7.05 23.84 -8.02
C VAL A 233 8.21 24.06 -7.05
N SER A 234 9.39 23.56 -7.40
CA SER A 234 10.63 23.66 -6.60
C SER A 234 10.44 23.34 -5.10
N PRO A 235 9.89 22.15 -4.75
CA PRO A 235 9.55 21.85 -3.38
C PRO A 235 10.78 21.80 -2.47
N THR A 236 10.67 22.38 -1.29
CA THR A 236 11.63 22.12 -0.21
C THR A 236 11.51 20.65 0.23
N PRO A 237 12.56 20.08 0.87
CA PRO A 237 12.47 18.74 1.43
C PRO A 237 11.26 18.55 2.36
N GLU A 238 10.94 19.57 3.15
CA GLU A 238 9.81 19.55 4.09
C GLU A 238 8.46 19.47 3.36
N GLN A 239 8.30 20.18 2.24
CA GLN A 239 7.04 20.21 1.49
C GLN A 239 6.71 18.84 0.88
N TRP A 240 7.69 18.15 0.28
CA TRP A 240 7.42 16.82 -0.27
C TRP A 240 7.27 15.78 0.85
N LEU A 241 8.03 15.90 1.96
CA LEU A 241 7.90 15.02 3.12
C LEU A 241 6.51 15.14 3.76
N GLU A 242 5.98 16.34 3.86
CA GLU A 242 4.63 16.58 4.36
C GLU A 242 3.60 15.93 3.46
N ARG A 243 3.73 16.09 2.14
CA ARG A 243 2.84 15.44 1.17
C ARG A 243 2.90 13.91 1.27
N ALA A 244 4.10 13.32 1.32
CA ALA A 244 4.29 11.88 1.47
C ALA A 244 3.70 11.38 2.79
N THR A 245 3.88 12.12 3.88
CA THR A 245 3.33 11.79 5.20
C THR A 245 1.79 11.80 5.17
N ARG A 246 1.17 12.77 4.50
CA ARG A 246 -0.29 12.83 4.32
C ARG A 246 -0.81 11.63 3.52
N LEU A 247 -0.17 11.28 2.42
CA LEU A 247 -0.55 10.12 1.60
C LEU A 247 -0.47 8.81 2.40
N VAL A 248 0.63 8.58 3.11
CA VAL A 248 0.81 7.39 3.94
C VAL A 248 -0.21 7.35 5.09
N THR A 249 -0.45 8.48 5.75
CA THR A 249 -1.44 8.58 6.84
C THR A 249 -2.85 8.28 6.34
N GLN A 250 -3.24 8.83 5.18
CA GLN A 250 -4.55 8.56 4.57
C GLN A 250 -4.67 7.09 4.16
N ALA A 251 -3.65 6.53 3.51
CA ALA A 251 -3.65 5.12 3.13
C ALA A 251 -3.81 4.18 4.33
N ILE A 252 -3.18 4.50 5.47
CA ILE A 252 -3.37 3.74 6.72
C ILE A 252 -4.83 3.86 7.20
N ALA A 253 -5.42 5.06 7.17
CA ALA A 253 -6.80 5.28 7.60
C ALA A 253 -7.79 4.50 6.72
N ASP A 254 -7.64 4.58 5.40
CA ASP A 254 -8.49 3.88 4.43
C ASP A 254 -8.38 2.36 4.59
N LYS A 255 -7.16 1.82 4.74
CA LYS A 255 -6.97 0.38 4.95
C LYS A 255 -7.53 -0.11 6.29
N LYS A 256 -7.48 0.70 7.35
CA LYS A 256 -8.16 0.37 8.62
C LYS A 256 -9.68 0.32 8.45
N GLN A 257 -10.26 1.20 7.64
CA GLN A 257 -11.68 1.13 7.31
C GLN A 257 -12.01 -0.12 6.47
N LEU A 258 -11.18 -0.45 5.47
CA LEU A 258 -11.35 -1.69 4.71
C LEU A 258 -11.25 -2.93 5.60
N GLN A 259 -10.37 -2.90 6.62
CA GLN A 259 -10.24 -3.98 7.59
C GLN A 259 -11.52 -4.19 8.40
N THR A 260 -12.21 -3.13 8.85
CA THR A 260 -13.48 -3.27 9.57
C THR A 260 -14.57 -3.85 8.68
N THR A 261 -14.69 -3.39 7.43
CA THR A 261 -15.60 -3.99 6.44
C THR A 261 -15.27 -5.46 6.17
N ASN A 262 -13.98 -5.80 6.04
CA ASN A 262 -13.53 -7.16 5.79
C ASN A 262 -13.82 -8.11 6.96
N ASN A 263 -13.76 -7.63 8.21
CA ASN A 263 -14.18 -8.41 9.37
C ASN A 263 -15.67 -8.78 9.32
N THR A 264 -16.53 -7.89 8.84
CA THR A 264 -17.94 -8.19 8.60
C THR A 264 -18.11 -9.23 7.50
N LEU A 265 -17.31 -9.14 6.42
CA LEU A 265 -17.32 -10.14 5.35
C LEU A 265 -16.95 -11.53 5.88
N ILE A 266 -15.90 -11.65 6.70
CA ILE A 266 -15.49 -12.93 7.32
C ILE A 266 -16.64 -13.51 8.16
N LYS A 267 -17.33 -12.66 8.94
CA LYS A 267 -18.43 -13.09 9.82
C LYS A 267 -19.66 -13.57 9.04
N ASN A 268 -20.00 -12.87 7.95
CA ASN A 268 -21.25 -13.07 7.21
C ASN A 268 -21.06 -13.83 5.88
N SER A 269 -19.92 -14.50 5.69
CA SER A 269 -19.60 -15.20 4.45
C SER A 269 -20.56 -16.37 4.19
N PRO A 270 -21.18 -16.47 2.98
CA PRO A 270 -22.15 -17.51 2.66
C PRO A 270 -21.51 -18.87 2.34
N THR A 271 -20.24 -18.88 1.95
CA THR A 271 -19.52 -20.09 1.55
C THR A 271 -18.12 -20.15 2.17
N PRO A 272 -17.52 -21.34 2.32
CA PRO A 272 -16.13 -21.48 2.76
C PRO A 272 -15.14 -20.73 1.86
N LEU A 273 -15.39 -20.73 0.54
CA LEU A 273 -14.56 -20.01 -0.44
C LEU A 273 -14.55 -18.49 -0.20
N GLU A 274 -15.72 -17.87 -0.04
CA GLU A 274 -15.81 -16.43 0.24
C GLU A 274 -15.22 -16.08 1.60
N LYS A 275 -15.40 -16.96 2.60
CA LYS A 275 -14.78 -16.80 3.91
C LYS A 275 -13.25 -16.82 3.81
N GLN A 276 -12.69 -17.79 3.07
CA GLN A 276 -11.25 -17.89 2.89
C GLN A 276 -10.67 -16.69 2.12
N LYS A 277 -11.40 -16.18 1.12
CA LYS A 277 -11.03 -14.98 0.37
C LYS A 277 -10.98 -13.75 1.27
N ALA A 278 -11.98 -13.58 2.14
CA ALA A 278 -11.99 -12.50 3.11
C ALA A 278 -10.86 -12.65 4.16
N ILE A 279 -10.55 -13.88 4.61
CA ILE A 279 -9.40 -14.13 5.50
C ILE A 279 -8.09 -13.69 4.86
N TYR A 280 -7.80 -14.13 3.63
CA TYR A 280 -6.56 -13.74 2.93
C TYR A 280 -6.48 -12.25 2.62
N ASN A 281 -7.59 -11.60 2.25
CA ASN A 281 -7.62 -10.15 2.09
C ASN A 281 -7.34 -9.43 3.42
N GLY A 282 -7.86 -9.96 4.54
CA GLY A 282 -7.61 -9.43 5.88
C GLY A 282 -6.14 -9.49 6.26
N GLU A 283 -5.48 -10.62 5.98
CA GLU A 283 -4.04 -10.78 6.20
C GLU A 283 -3.21 -9.82 5.33
N LEU A 284 -3.54 -9.68 4.04
CA LEU A 284 -2.88 -8.72 3.15
C LEU A 284 -3.04 -7.28 3.64
N LEU A 285 -4.25 -6.89 4.10
CA LEU A 285 -4.48 -5.56 4.66
C LEU A 285 -3.62 -5.28 5.89
N VAL A 286 -3.43 -6.28 6.77
CA VAL A 286 -2.55 -6.15 7.95
C VAL A 286 -1.09 -5.95 7.51
N ASP A 287 -0.61 -6.76 6.58
CA ASP A 287 0.75 -6.66 6.05
C ASP A 287 0.99 -5.28 5.38
N GLU A 288 0.01 -4.79 4.60
CA GLU A 288 0.07 -3.46 3.96
C GLU A 288 0.06 -2.32 4.99
N ILE A 289 -0.76 -2.41 6.04
CA ILE A 289 -0.78 -1.43 7.14
C ILE A 289 0.58 -1.41 7.85
N ALA A 290 1.17 -2.56 8.13
CA ALA A 290 2.48 -2.65 8.77
C ALA A 290 3.59 -2.03 7.90
N SER A 291 3.58 -2.29 6.58
CA SER A 291 4.48 -1.64 5.62
C SER A 291 4.33 -0.12 5.63
N LEU A 292 3.09 0.39 5.58
CA LEU A 292 2.82 1.83 5.64
C LEU A 292 3.24 2.45 6.98
N GLN A 293 3.04 1.76 8.11
CA GLN A 293 3.50 2.22 9.43
C GLN A 293 5.03 2.33 9.50
N ALA A 294 5.76 1.33 8.97
CA ALA A 294 7.21 1.38 8.88
C ALA A 294 7.68 2.56 8.00
N ARG A 295 6.95 2.84 6.91
CA ARG A 295 7.20 3.98 6.02
C ARG A 295 6.93 5.31 6.70
N LEU A 296 5.87 5.40 7.51
CA LEU A 296 5.53 6.58 8.31
C LEU A 296 6.61 6.90 9.37
N VAL A 297 7.16 5.88 10.04
CA VAL A 297 8.28 6.07 10.98
C VAL A 297 9.49 6.70 10.30
N LYS A 298 9.84 6.22 9.10
CA LYS A 298 10.95 6.79 8.30
C LYS A 298 10.67 8.23 7.88
N LEU A 299 9.44 8.52 7.43
CA LEU A 299 9.03 9.88 7.06
C LEU A 299 9.08 10.85 8.24
N ASN A 300 8.63 10.43 9.43
CA ASN A 300 8.69 11.24 10.64
C ASN A 300 10.15 11.53 11.06
N ALA A 301 11.03 10.53 11.02
CA ALA A 301 12.44 10.71 11.33
C ALA A 301 13.13 11.68 10.34
N GLU A 302 12.86 11.54 9.04
CA GLU A 302 13.40 12.42 8.01
C GLU A 302 12.85 13.85 8.15
N THR A 303 11.56 14.00 8.47
CA THR A 303 10.93 15.31 8.72
C THR A 303 11.60 16.02 9.90
N THR A 304 11.81 15.33 11.02
CA THR A 304 12.52 15.89 12.18
C THR A 304 13.93 16.31 11.81
N ARG A 305 14.68 15.48 11.07
CA ARG A 305 16.03 15.80 10.60
C ARG A 305 16.06 17.08 9.78
N ARG A 306 15.11 17.27 8.86
CA ARG A 306 15.03 18.45 7.99
C ARG A 306 14.67 19.73 8.75
N ARG A 307 13.75 19.64 9.72
CA ARG A 307 13.42 20.78 10.58
C ARG A 307 14.62 21.25 11.40
N THR A 308 15.35 20.33 12.02
CA THR A 308 16.58 20.68 12.76
C THR A 308 17.66 21.26 11.84
N GLU A 309 17.79 20.77 10.60
CA GLU A 309 18.70 21.35 9.60
C GLU A 309 18.30 22.78 9.22
N ALA A 310 16.99 23.04 9.03
CA ALA A 310 16.47 24.37 8.72
C ALA A 310 16.63 25.34 9.90
N GLU A 311 16.36 24.89 11.13
CA GLU A 311 16.59 25.66 12.36
C GLU A 311 18.06 26.05 12.52
N ARG A 312 19.00 25.12 12.26
CA ARG A 312 20.43 25.41 12.30
C ARG A 312 20.83 26.45 11.26
N LYS A 313 20.34 26.34 10.02
CA LYS A 313 20.60 27.33 8.96
C LYS A 313 20.03 28.71 9.33
N ALA A 314 18.82 28.76 9.88
CA ALA A 314 18.22 30.00 10.34
C ALA A 314 19.02 30.63 11.51
N ALA A 315 19.51 29.81 12.45
CA ALA A 315 20.37 30.27 13.53
C ALA A 315 21.74 30.77 13.04
N GLU A 316 22.33 30.14 12.01
CA GLU A 316 23.56 30.59 11.37
C GLU A 316 23.37 31.94 10.65
N GLU A 317 22.27 32.10 9.91
CA GLU A 317 21.89 33.36 9.26
C GLU A 317 21.68 34.47 10.31
N GLN A 318 20.95 34.17 11.39
CA GLN A 318 20.74 35.11 12.48
C GLN A 318 22.05 35.50 13.17
N ALA A 319 22.95 34.53 13.42
CA ALA A 319 24.26 34.80 13.99
C ALA A 319 25.13 35.68 13.07
N LEU A 320 24.98 35.56 11.75
CA LEU A 320 25.61 36.46 10.78
C LEU A 320 25.03 37.87 10.86
N GLN A 321 23.70 38.01 10.91
CA GLN A 321 23.04 39.32 11.08
C GLN A 321 23.42 39.99 12.40
N ASP A 322 23.50 39.23 13.49
CA ASP A 322 23.94 39.71 14.80
C ASP A 322 25.41 40.15 14.79
N ALA A 323 26.26 39.47 14.02
CA ALA A 323 27.66 39.84 13.81
C ALA A 323 27.82 41.13 12.98
N ILE A 324 27.00 41.29 11.93
CA ILE A 324 26.94 42.54 11.14
C ILE A 324 26.47 43.69 12.05
N LYS A 325 25.41 43.48 12.82
CA LYS A 325 24.90 44.47 13.79
C LYS A 325 25.94 44.84 14.84
N PHE A 326 26.63 43.86 15.42
CA PHE A 326 27.72 44.08 16.37
C PHE A 326 28.83 44.95 15.77
N THR A 327 29.17 44.74 14.49
CA THR A 327 30.16 45.56 13.79
C THR A 327 29.68 46.99 13.58
N ALA A 328 28.40 47.18 13.24
CA ALA A 328 27.80 48.51 13.12
C ALA A 328 27.73 49.24 14.47
N ASP A 329 27.36 48.53 15.54
CA ASP A 329 27.27 49.09 16.89
C ASP A 329 28.67 49.42 17.45
N PHE A 330 29.71 48.67 17.08
CA PHE A 330 31.10 49.01 17.40
C PHE A 330 31.48 50.41 16.88
N TYR A 331 31.14 50.78 15.64
CA TYR A 331 31.43 52.12 15.13
C TYR A 331 30.68 53.23 15.88
N LYS A 332 29.47 52.95 16.37
CA LYS A 332 28.73 53.90 17.23
C LYS A 332 29.43 54.08 18.57
N GLU A 333 29.80 52.98 19.22
CA GLU A 333 30.52 52.98 20.49
C GLU A 333 31.88 53.71 20.38
N VAL A 334 32.61 53.51 19.27
CA VAL A 334 33.85 54.25 18.99
C VAL A 334 33.57 55.75 18.79
N THR A 335 32.45 56.11 18.17
CA THR A 335 32.05 57.52 18.02
C THR A 335 31.76 58.15 19.37
N GLU A 336 31.04 57.46 20.25
CA GLU A 336 30.69 57.92 21.58
C GLU A 336 31.91 58.06 22.49
N LYS A 337 32.84 57.08 22.46
CA LYS A 337 34.03 57.07 23.32
C LYS A 337 35.19 57.92 22.81
N PHE A 338 35.43 57.92 21.49
CA PHE A 338 36.65 58.47 20.88
C PHE A 338 36.37 59.50 19.76
N GLY A 339 35.10 59.83 19.52
CA GLY A 339 34.71 60.85 18.55
C GLY A 339 34.61 60.36 17.10
N ALA A 340 33.93 61.16 16.28
CA ALA A 340 33.60 60.82 14.89
C ALA A 340 34.83 60.54 14.02
N ARG A 341 35.93 61.27 14.22
CA ARG A 341 37.15 61.09 13.42
C ARG A 341 37.81 59.72 13.65
N THR A 342 37.81 59.24 14.90
CA THR A 342 38.34 57.91 15.24
C THR A 342 37.47 56.81 14.67
N SER A 343 36.14 56.96 14.76
CA SER A 343 35.20 56.00 14.17
C SER A 343 35.30 55.94 12.64
N GLU A 344 35.43 57.09 11.99
CA GLU A 344 35.60 57.16 10.54
C GLU A 344 36.92 56.52 10.10
N MET A 345 38.02 56.71 10.85
CA MET A 345 39.27 56.01 10.58
C MET A 345 39.12 54.49 10.73
N ALA A 346 38.41 54.02 11.77
CA ALA A 346 38.12 52.60 11.95
C ALA A 346 37.30 52.06 10.75
N ARG A 347 36.25 52.77 10.34
CA ARG A 347 35.44 52.40 9.18
C ARG A 347 36.26 52.32 7.90
N GLN A 348 37.11 53.32 7.64
CA GLN A 348 38.00 53.34 6.48
C GLN A 348 39.05 52.24 6.52
N LEU A 349 39.56 51.88 7.71
CA LEU A 349 40.46 50.74 7.87
C LEU A 349 39.77 49.43 7.46
N ALA A 350 38.53 49.20 7.93
CA ALA A 350 37.75 48.02 7.58
C ALA A 350 37.37 47.96 6.09
N GLU A 351 36.91 49.07 5.52
CA GLU A 351 36.56 49.18 4.11
C GLU A 351 37.79 49.03 3.21
N GLY A 352 38.90 49.66 3.58
CA GLY A 352 40.17 49.57 2.86
C GLY A 352 40.84 48.21 2.93
N ALA A 353 40.48 47.39 3.94
CA ALA A 353 40.92 46.01 4.07
C ALA A 353 40.09 45.00 3.27
N ARG A 354 38.85 45.36 2.90
CA ARG A 354 37.92 44.46 2.21
C ARG A 354 38.53 43.98 0.88
N GLY A 355 38.67 42.66 0.74
CA GLY A 355 39.22 42.03 -0.47
C GLY A 355 40.75 42.07 -0.60
N LYS A 356 41.46 42.69 0.35
CA LYS A 356 42.94 42.67 0.38
C LYS A 356 43.46 41.53 1.25
N ASN A 357 44.68 41.11 0.98
CA ASN A 357 45.45 40.23 1.85
C ASN A 357 46.42 41.06 2.70
N ILE A 358 46.88 40.45 3.78
CA ILE A 358 47.93 41.03 4.62
C ILE A 358 49.22 41.16 3.80
N ARG A 359 49.85 42.35 3.85
CA ARG A 359 51.13 42.64 3.20
C ARG A 359 52.27 41.89 3.88
N SER A 360 53.40 41.77 3.17
CA SER A 360 54.61 41.19 3.77
C SER A 360 55.16 42.08 4.89
N SER A 361 55.85 41.48 5.86
CA SER A 361 56.46 42.26 6.95
C SER A 361 57.47 43.28 6.42
N ALA A 362 58.23 42.94 5.37
CA ALA A 362 59.19 43.84 4.72
C ALA A 362 58.52 45.10 4.15
N GLU A 363 57.37 44.95 3.50
CA GLU A 363 56.60 46.07 2.98
C GLU A 363 56.00 46.95 4.08
N ALA A 364 55.44 46.32 5.12
CA ALA A 364 54.86 47.04 6.25
C ALA A 364 55.94 47.80 7.04
N ILE A 365 57.09 47.18 7.31
CA ILE A 365 58.25 47.82 7.94
C ILE A 365 58.70 49.03 7.11
N LYS A 366 58.86 48.87 5.79
CA LYS A 366 59.26 49.96 4.91
C LYS A 366 58.28 51.13 4.96
N SER A 367 56.97 50.85 4.96
CA SER A 367 55.93 51.88 5.03
C SER A 367 55.91 52.56 6.40
N PHE A 368 56.00 51.78 7.48
CA PHE A 368 55.95 52.30 8.85
C PHE A 368 57.17 53.14 9.22
N GLU A 369 58.38 52.72 8.84
CA GLU A 369 59.62 53.47 9.13
C GLU A 369 59.64 54.86 8.50
N LYS A 370 59.01 55.07 7.32
CA LYS A 370 58.85 56.42 6.72
C LYS A 370 58.09 57.40 7.62
N HIS A 371 57.20 56.88 8.46
CA HIS A 371 56.29 57.64 9.31
C HIS A 371 56.64 57.59 10.80
N LYS A 372 57.54 56.68 11.19
CA LYS A 372 57.89 56.34 12.56
C LYS A 372 58.45 57.52 13.36
N ASP A 373 59.27 58.37 12.75
CA ASP A 373 59.89 59.49 13.47
C ASP A 373 58.86 60.52 13.96
N ALA A 374 57.79 60.73 13.18
CA ALA A 374 56.69 61.60 13.59
C ALA A 374 55.90 60.99 14.77
N LEU A 375 55.61 59.69 14.70
CA LEU A 375 54.94 58.93 15.77
C LEU A 375 55.77 58.93 17.05
N ASN A 376 57.05 58.58 16.96
CA ASN A 376 57.94 58.45 18.11
C ASN A 376 58.18 59.77 18.84
N LYS A 377 58.15 60.91 18.13
CA LYS A 377 58.24 62.25 18.73
C LYS A 377 56.97 62.66 19.47
N LYS A 378 55.81 62.16 19.03
CA LYS A 378 54.50 62.48 19.62
C LYS A 378 54.16 61.61 20.82
N LEU A 379 54.55 60.33 20.80
CA LEU A 379 54.34 59.43 21.93
C LEU A 379 55.40 59.65 23.02
N SER A 380 54.99 60.28 24.12
CA SER A 380 55.85 60.40 25.30
C SER A 380 56.10 59.03 25.95
N LEU A 381 57.11 58.95 26.81
CA LEU A 381 57.38 57.73 27.58
C LEU A 381 56.14 57.32 28.41
N LYS A 382 55.39 58.29 28.94
CA LYS A 382 54.15 58.02 29.70
C LYS A 382 53.08 57.41 28.82
N ASP A 383 52.93 57.88 27.58
CA ASP A 383 51.94 57.34 26.64
C ASP A 383 52.25 55.90 26.27
N ARG A 384 53.53 55.61 25.97
CA ARG A 384 53.99 54.24 25.67
C ARG A 384 53.72 53.29 26.85
N GLN A 385 54.05 53.72 28.06
CA GLN A 385 53.80 52.93 29.28
C GLN A 385 52.30 52.74 29.53
N ALA A 386 51.47 53.76 29.30
CA ALA A 386 50.02 53.65 29.47
C ALA A 386 49.40 52.65 28.48
N ILE A 387 49.79 52.73 27.20
CA ILE A 387 49.34 51.80 26.16
C ILE A 387 49.83 50.38 26.48
N ALA A 388 51.11 50.21 26.80
CA ALA A 388 51.69 48.93 27.18
C ALA A 388 50.96 48.29 28.38
N LYS A 389 50.64 49.07 29.40
CA LYS A 389 49.93 48.62 30.60
C LYS A 389 48.46 48.27 30.32
N ALA A 390 47.81 48.90 29.34
CA ALA A 390 46.44 48.56 28.97
C ALA A 390 46.31 47.09 28.50
N PHE A 391 47.36 46.54 27.86
CA PHE A 391 47.39 45.15 27.42
C PHE A 391 47.57 44.15 28.57
N ASP A 392 48.13 44.56 29.72
CA ASP A 392 48.16 43.71 30.91
C ASP A 392 46.75 43.41 31.44
N SER A 393 45.76 44.24 31.07
CA SER A 393 44.34 44.10 31.43
C SER A 393 43.49 43.50 30.30
N LEU A 394 44.10 42.89 29.28
CA LEU A 394 43.36 42.34 28.14
C LEU A 394 42.48 41.14 28.54
N ASP A 395 41.18 41.29 28.32
CA ASP A 395 40.22 40.20 28.47
C ASP A 395 40.26 39.27 27.24
N LYS A 396 40.95 38.13 27.40
CA LYS A 396 41.11 37.14 26.32
C LYS A 396 39.77 36.54 25.86
N GLN A 397 38.80 36.36 26.76
CA GLN A 397 37.51 35.77 26.43
C GLN A 397 36.65 36.76 25.63
N MET A 398 36.60 38.02 26.09
CA MET A 398 35.91 39.09 25.37
C MET A 398 36.55 39.34 24.00
N MET A 399 37.88 39.34 23.93
CA MET A 399 38.61 39.49 22.68
C MET A 399 38.25 38.37 21.70
N ALA A 400 38.32 37.10 22.11
CA ALA A 400 37.99 35.97 21.23
C ALA A 400 36.54 36.04 20.72
N LYS A 401 35.59 36.36 21.61
CA LYS A 401 34.17 36.50 21.26
C LYS A 401 33.92 37.68 20.30
N SER A 402 34.58 38.81 20.51
CA SER A 402 34.50 39.97 19.62
C SER A 402 35.15 39.67 18.26
N LEU A 403 36.31 39.01 18.24
CA LEU A 403 37.01 38.63 17.02
C LEU A 403 36.17 37.68 16.17
N GLU A 404 35.48 36.70 16.78
CA GLU A 404 34.56 35.82 16.05
C GLU A 404 33.43 36.61 15.39
N LYS A 405 32.82 37.56 16.12
CA LYS A 405 31.76 38.42 15.57
C LYS A 405 32.26 39.33 14.46
N PHE A 406 33.41 39.99 14.63
CA PHE A 406 33.99 40.81 13.56
C PHE A 406 34.36 39.97 12.35
N SER A 407 34.94 38.78 12.55
CA SER A 407 35.29 37.86 11.47
C SER A 407 34.04 37.46 10.66
N LYS A 408 32.95 37.07 11.35
CA LYS A 408 31.64 36.79 10.73
C LYS A 408 31.08 38.02 10.00
N GLY A 409 31.08 39.19 10.63
CA GLY A 409 30.58 40.44 10.05
C GLY A 409 31.35 40.90 8.82
N PHE A 410 32.65 40.61 8.74
CA PHE A 410 33.49 40.89 7.58
C PHE A 410 33.50 39.77 6.52
N GLY A 411 32.86 38.64 6.79
CA GLY A 411 32.83 37.50 5.88
C GLY A 411 34.17 36.76 5.77
N VAL A 412 34.99 36.78 6.83
CA VAL A 412 36.27 36.05 6.88
C VAL A 412 36.17 34.84 7.83
N VAL A 413 36.81 33.74 7.44
CA VAL A 413 36.88 32.54 8.28
C VAL A 413 37.72 32.84 9.52
N GLY A 414 37.19 32.52 10.71
CA GLY A 414 37.93 32.67 11.96
C GLY A 414 39.21 31.83 11.96
N LYS A 415 40.36 32.46 12.22
CA LYS A 415 41.64 31.77 12.42
C LYS A 415 42.00 31.70 13.91
N ALA A 416 42.66 30.61 14.29
CA ALA A 416 43.28 30.49 15.61
C ALA A 416 44.38 31.54 15.76
N ILE A 417 44.45 32.18 16.93
CA ILE A 417 45.43 33.21 17.23
C ILE A 417 46.00 32.96 18.63
N ASP A 418 47.34 33.02 18.75
CA ASP A 418 47.96 33.17 20.06
C ASP A 418 47.93 34.66 20.45
N ALA A 419 46.79 35.05 21.01
CA ALA A 419 46.53 36.41 21.48
C ALA A 419 47.61 36.89 22.45
N ALA A 420 48.03 36.04 23.39
CA ALA A 420 49.00 36.43 24.40
C ALA A 420 50.36 36.76 23.77
N SER A 421 50.81 35.93 22.83
CA SER A 421 52.07 36.20 22.14
C SER A 421 51.98 37.42 21.22
N LEU A 422 50.87 37.63 20.50
CA LEU A 422 50.72 38.81 19.64
C LEU A 422 50.72 40.11 20.47
N TYR A 423 49.95 40.14 21.56
CA TYR A 423 49.84 41.34 22.40
C TYR A 423 51.10 41.59 23.22
N GLN A 424 51.84 40.55 23.61
CA GLN A 424 53.17 40.71 24.21
C GLN A 424 54.14 41.39 23.23
N GLU A 425 54.16 40.99 21.97
CA GLU A 425 55.01 41.60 20.95
C GLU A 425 54.59 43.05 20.67
N PHE A 426 53.28 43.33 20.68
CA PHE A 426 52.74 44.69 20.57
C PHE A 426 53.21 45.57 21.73
N LYS A 427 53.16 45.04 22.96
CA LYS A 427 53.63 45.72 24.18
C LYS A 427 55.11 46.07 24.07
N ILE A 428 55.96 45.10 23.73
CA ILE A 428 57.41 45.30 23.54
C ILE A 428 57.69 46.34 22.46
N SER A 429 56.97 46.28 21.33
CA SER A 429 57.13 47.24 20.23
C SER A 429 56.71 48.66 20.61
N THR A 430 55.70 48.78 21.46
CA THR A 430 55.24 50.07 22.00
C THR A 430 56.26 50.67 22.98
N GLU A 431 56.87 49.85 23.84
CA GLU A 431 57.86 50.31 24.82
C GLU A 431 59.19 50.69 24.16
N THR A 432 59.73 49.81 23.30
CA THR A 432 61.03 49.98 22.63
C THR A 432 60.98 50.96 21.46
N GLY A 433 59.83 51.08 20.81
CA GLY A 433 59.68 51.77 19.53
C GLY A 433 60.20 50.98 18.33
N ASP A 434 60.61 49.72 18.49
CA ASP A 434 60.96 48.83 17.38
C ASP A 434 59.77 47.94 17.00
N TRP A 435 59.16 48.22 15.84
CA TRP A 435 57.98 47.52 15.34
C TRP A 435 58.30 46.36 14.40
N LYS A 436 59.57 46.16 14.04
CA LYS A 436 59.96 45.07 13.12
C LYS A 436 59.55 43.69 13.63
N PRO A 437 59.80 43.32 14.91
CA PRO A 437 59.39 42.03 15.43
C PRO A 437 57.87 41.82 15.37
N PHE A 438 57.08 42.86 15.63
CA PHE A 438 55.62 42.80 15.57
C PHE A 438 55.08 42.52 14.16
N PHE A 439 55.61 43.20 13.14
CA PHE A 439 55.20 42.93 11.75
C PHE A 439 55.55 41.52 11.30
N VAL A 440 56.73 41.02 11.69
CA VAL A 440 57.14 39.62 11.45
C VAL A 440 56.20 38.64 12.17
N LYS A 441 55.80 38.96 13.41
CA LYS A 441 54.84 38.14 14.16
C LYS A 441 53.48 38.07 13.48
N ILE A 442 52.95 39.21 13.00
CA ILE A 442 51.70 39.23 12.25
C ILE A 442 51.81 38.41 10.96
N GLU A 443 52.85 38.62 10.16
CA GLU A 443 53.05 37.86 8.92
C GLU A 443 53.13 36.36 9.22
N THR A 444 53.84 35.96 10.27
CA THR A 444 53.95 34.54 10.68
C THR A 444 52.60 33.95 11.09
N LEU A 445 51.78 34.71 11.84
CA LEU A 445 50.46 34.26 12.31
C LEU A 445 49.43 34.19 11.17
N ALA A 446 49.59 35.04 10.15
CA ALA A 446 48.52 35.40 9.27
C ALA A 446 48.92 35.41 7.78
N ALA A 447 50.03 34.79 7.40
CA ALA A 447 50.47 34.72 6.02
C ALA A 447 49.33 34.24 5.10
N GLY A 448 49.03 35.04 4.07
CA GLY A 448 47.94 34.78 3.14
C GLY A 448 46.52 34.90 3.72
N ALA A 449 46.34 35.40 4.94
CA ALA A 449 45.01 35.73 5.47
C ALA A 449 44.48 37.04 4.86
N ALA A 450 43.15 37.16 4.83
CA ALA A 450 42.48 38.39 4.44
C ALA A 450 42.80 39.52 5.45
N ALA A 451 43.07 40.71 4.95
CA ALA A 451 43.37 41.91 5.74
C ALA A 451 42.24 42.25 6.73
N SER A 452 40.97 41.98 6.36
CA SER A 452 39.82 42.18 7.25
C SER A 452 39.91 41.35 8.55
N TRP A 453 40.65 40.24 8.57
CA TRP A 453 40.89 39.49 9.80
C TRP A 453 41.79 40.27 10.78
N LEU A 454 42.83 40.97 10.29
CA LEU A 454 43.64 41.86 11.12
C LEU A 454 42.82 43.03 11.65
N VAL A 455 41.93 43.59 10.83
CA VAL A 455 41.00 44.62 11.29
C VAL A 455 40.11 44.08 12.41
N GLY A 456 39.63 42.84 12.28
CA GLY A 456 38.92 42.14 13.35
C GLY A 456 39.72 42.05 14.65
N ILE A 457 41.03 41.77 14.59
CA ILE A 457 41.92 41.75 15.75
C ILE A 457 42.07 43.15 16.36
N ALA A 458 42.29 44.16 15.52
CA ALA A 458 42.39 45.56 15.95
C ALA A 458 41.13 46.01 16.70
N PHE A 459 39.95 45.67 16.18
CA PHE A 459 38.68 46.05 16.81
C PHE A 459 38.39 45.21 18.06
N ALA A 460 38.66 43.91 18.02
CA ALA A 460 38.54 43.04 19.20
C ALA A 460 39.41 43.54 20.34
N THR A 461 40.62 44.02 20.04
CA THR A 461 41.51 44.68 21.01
C THR A 461 40.81 45.87 21.67
N ALA A 462 40.24 46.79 20.89
CA ALA A 462 39.53 47.95 21.42
C ALA A 462 38.30 47.59 22.28
N THR A 463 37.65 46.45 22.02
CA THR A 463 36.53 45.98 22.86
C THR A 463 37.00 45.34 24.18
N ALA A 464 38.21 44.80 24.22
CA ALA A 464 38.69 43.94 25.31
C ALA A 464 39.83 44.57 26.14
N THR A 465 40.24 45.80 25.82
CA THR A 465 41.28 46.53 26.55
C THR A 465 40.88 47.99 26.78
N PRO A 466 41.28 48.59 27.91
CA PRO A 466 41.15 50.01 28.16
C PRO A 466 42.26 50.80 27.42
N ILE A 467 42.43 50.56 26.12
CA ILE A 467 43.57 51.04 25.33
C ILE A 467 43.59 52.56 25.10
N GLY A 468 42.45 53.22 25.27
CA GLY A 468 42.28 54.66 25.05
C GLY A 468 42.36 55.07 23.58
N ILE A 469 42.05 56.33 23.31
CA ILE A 469 42.00 56.88 21.94
C ILE A 469 43.37 56.82 21.24
N LEU A 470 44.45 57.19 21.94
CA LEU A 470 45.81 57.20 21.39
C LEU A 470 46.30 55.79 21.08
N GLY A 471 46.08 54.84 21.99
CA GLY A 471 46.48 53.45 21.78
C GLY A 471 45.65 52.77 20.70
N PHE A 472 44.35 53.06 20.60
CA PHE A 472 43.52 52.55 19.49
C PHE A 472 43.95 53.13 18.13
N ALA A 473 44.28 54.42 18.06
CA ALA A 473 44.81 55.04 16.86
C ALA A 473 46.16 54.42 16.45
N LEU A 474 47.03 54.11 17.41
CA LEU A 474 48.28 53.38 17.17
C LEU A 474 48.04 51.96 16.64
N VAL A 475 47.10 51.22 17.24
CA VAL A 475 46.68 49.90 16.75
C VAL A 475 46.19 49.99 15.31
N MET A 476 45.36 50.99 14.98
CA MET A 476 44.90 51.21 13.61
C MET A 476 46.05 51.57 12.65
N ALA A 477 47.04 52.35 13.08
CA ALA A 477 48.19 52.72 12.25
C ALA A 477 49.07 51.51 11.92
N VAL A 478 49.40 50.69 12.93
CA VAL A 478 50.20 49.48 12.74
C VAL A 478 49.41 48.44 11.93
N THR A 479 48.10 48.33 12.14
CA THR A 479 47.23 47.49 11.30
C THR A 479 47.19 48.00 9.86
N GLY A 480 47.05 49.32 9.66
CA GLY A 480 47.07 49.97 8.35
C GLY A 480 48.36 49.69 7.58
N ALA A 481 49.52 49.71 8.24
CA ALA A 481 50.80 49.38 7.61
C ALA A 481 50.83 47.97 7.00
N MET A 482 50.14 47.01 7.63
CA MET A 482 50.00 45.63 7.14
C MET A 482 48.95 45.46 6.04
N ILE A 483 48.25 46.53 5.63
CA ILE A 483 47.14 46.46 4.68
C ILE A 483 47.41 47.37 3.47
N ASP A 484 47.67 48.66 3.71
CA ASP A 484 47.78 49.68 2.67
C ASP A 484 48.53 50.92 3.18
N GLU A 485 49.37 51.53 2.35
CA GLU A 485 50.15 52.72 2.72
C GLU A 485 49.23 53.93 2.98
N ASP A 486 48.13 54.08 2.24
CA ASP A 486 47.15 55.17 2.45
C ASP A 486 46.44 55.02 3.80
N LEU A 487 46.14 53.79 4.22
CA LEU A 487 45.51 53.52 5.52
C LEU A 487 46.46 53.84 6.68
N LEU A 488 47.75 53.49 6.53
CA LEU A 488 48.79 53.89 7.47
C LEU A 488 48.89 55.41 7.57
N GLU A 489 48.93 56.13 6.45
CA GLU A 489 49.05 57.59 6.45
C GLU A 489 47.87 58.25 7.17
N LYS A 490 46.64 57.84 6.86
CA LYS A 490 45.44 58.37 7.51
C LYS A 490 45.41 58.08 9.01
N ALA A 491 45.78 56.87 9.42
CA ALA A 491 45.84 56.50 10.83
C ALA A 491 46.97 57.22 11.56
N ASN A 492 48.13 57.40 10.94
CA ASN A 492 49.22 58.20 11.48
C ASN A 492 48.81 59.67 11.68
N ASN A 493 48.14 60.26 10.70
CA ASN A 493 47.58 61.61 10.81
C ASN A 493 46.56 61.74 11.95
N LEU A 494 45.79 60.67 12.23
CA LEU A 494 44.93 60.62 13.41
C LEU A 494 45.77 60.61 14.70
N VAL A 495 46.78 59.73 14.81
CA VAL A 495 47.67 59.64 15.97
C VAL A 495 48.36 60.97 16.27
N ILE A 496 48.85 61.68 15.25
CA ILE A 496 49.53 62.99 15.41
C ILE A 496 48.57 64.10 15.87
N SER A 497 47.27 63.95 15.54
CA SER A 497 46.22 64.92 15.85
C SER A 497 45.59 64.77 17.23
N ILE A 498 45.72 63.58 17.83
CA ILE A 498 45.41 63.30 19.23
C ILE A 498 46.55 63.85 20.08
#